data_AF-A0A0F7SCV2-F1
#
_entry.id   AF-A0A0F7SCV2-F1
#
_cell.length_a   1.000
_cell.length_b   1.000
_cell.length_c   1.000
_cell.angle_alpha   90.00
_cell.angle_beta   90.00
_cell.angle_gamma   90.00
#
_symmetry.space_group_name_H-M   'P 1'
#
loop_
_entity.id
_entity.type
_entity.pdbx_description
1 polymer ?
#
loop_
_entity_poly.entity_id
_entity_poly.type
_entity_poly.pdbx_seq_one_letter_code
_entity_poly.pdbx_strand_id
1 'polypeptide(L)'
;MSAQNDSRYDPYIPSGNASSDPSGGGANFSNSKTARIHSEVDNTISIMRDNINKADFQRAWRKPQQPSGQDCHHWHRHRHPALRYHHPHRRQTLSAITKRNIDLVSALTKRLVLVCCLLLYNTPYDAHVFAKHPFMIDSLIGFGPYKAAAVLFIHHHHHPRHLLRPPPLFVDNHQLRSESESLPLSTVTMISSSSRTMLTASSRARLAVDTSAAAQLVRTKPLQRTLATVAKNSNKPPTGILLMNMGGPSTSTNEEVGDFLSRLFHDRELIQLPFQSRLAPLIARRRTPKIVDQYEKIGGGSPILRWTRTQGKAMTELLDELHPETAPHKVYVAFRYARPLTEEALDEMAEDGVTRAVGFTQYPQYSCSTTGSNLNELYREIQRRKERGAPEANISWSLIDRWPTHPLLVEAFTNRIQAVLDTYPEEKRNKVPILFSAHSLPMQIVSGRGDPYPAEVAATVAAVMTRLKWSNPYRVTWQSQVGPAAWLGPQTSDTIKGWAKQGHKDAIVVPIAFTSDHIETLYEIDIELQEEAEEHGITLKRAESLNDEPTFIRAMAEICASHLSAVEGTPSRIPDERRGENVWSQGYTSKQMLLRCPGCVNAVCGEQKAFFGRTSQ
;
A
#
# COMPACT_ATOMS: atom_id res chain seq x y z
N MET A 1 -45.16 4.99 -14.33
CA MET A 1 -44.66 5.60 -15.58
C MET A 1 -43.94 6.87 -15.15
N SER A 2 -42.63 7.06 -15.25
CA SER A 2 -41.59 6.53 -16.13
C SER A 2 -40.35 6.14 -15.31
N ALA A 3 -39.79 4.96 -15.59
CA ALA A 3 -38.47 4.57 -15.10
C ALA A 3 -37.42 5.21 -16.03
N GLN A 4 -36.55 6.06 -15.49
CA GLN A 4 -35.34 6.45 -16.20
C GLN A 4 -34.29 5.36 -16.02
N ASN A 5 -33.80 4.92 -17.16
CA ASN A 5 -32.92 3.79 -17.37
C ASN A 5 -31.52 4.16 -16.85
N ASP A 6 -31.16 3.66 -15.66
CA ASP A 6 -29.82 3.78 -15.11
C ASP A 6 -28.92 2.80 -15.88
N SER A 7 -28.23 3.31 -16.91
CA SER A 7 -27.32 2.51 -17.72
C SER A 7 -26.15 2.09 -16.83
N ARG A 8 -26.10 0.79 -16.50
CA ARG A 8 -24.96 0.15 -15.83
C ARG A 8 -23.67 0.48 -16.59
N TYR A 9 -22.90 1.41 -16.04
CA TYR A 9 -21.49 1.58 -16.38
C TYR A 9 -20.74 0.37 -15.82
N ASP A 10 -20.24 -0.47 -16.72
CA ASP A 10 -19.38 -1.60 -16.45
C ASP A 10 -17.94 -1.22 -16.85
N PRO A 11 -17.01 -1.04 -15.88
CA PRO A 11 -15.65 -0.62 -16.18
C PRO A 11 -14.83 -1.70 -16.93
N TYR A 12 -15.37 -2.90 -17.13
CA TYR A 12 -14.69 -4.02 -17.79
C TYR A 12 -15.03 -4.19 -19.27
N ILE A 13 -15.80 -3.26 -19.86
CA ILE A 13 -16.15 -3.29 -21.29
C ILE A 13 -15.37 -2.19 -22.04
N PRO A 14 -14.49 -2.54 -23.00
CA PRO A 14 -13.77 -1.55 -23.80
C PRO A 14 -14.75 -0.69 -24.62
N SER A 15 -14.74 0.63 -24.42
CA SER A 15 -15.45 1.56 -25.30
C SER A 15 -14.74 1.65 -26.65
N GLY A 16 -15.40 1.18 -27.71
CA GLY A 16 -14.85 1.12 -29.07
C GLY A 16 -14.55 2.49 -29.69
N ASN A 17 -13.44 2.53 -30.44
CA ASN A 17 -12.91 3.67 -31.20
C ASN A 17 -13.95 4.36 -32.10
N ALA A 18 -14.00 5.69 -32.04
CA ALA A 18 -14.51 6.55 -33.11
C ALA A 18 -13.46 7.61 -33.45
N SER A 19 -12.94 7.50 -34.67
CA SER A 19 -11.98 8.40 -35.31
C SER A 19 -12.62 9.71 -35.75
N SER A 20 -12.00 10.85 -35.45
CA SER A 20 -12.09 12.06 -36.28
C SER A 20 -11.02 13.11 -35.89
N ASP A 21 -10.08 13.35 -36.79
CA ASP A 21 -9.35 14.62 -36.96
C ASP A 21 -10.18 15.48 -37.97
N PRO A 22 -10.17 16.83 -38.00
CA PRO A 22 -8.93 17.58 -38.24
C PRO A 22 -8.79 19.01 -37.64
N SER A 23 -7.53 19.43 -37.49
CA SER A 23 -6.95 20.75 -37.81
C SER A 23 -7.55 22.05 -37.24
N GLY A 24 -6.75 22.77 -36.45
CA GLY A 24 -6.91 24.20 -36.16
C GLY A 24 -5.64 24.80 -35.57
N GLY A 25 -4.93 25.62 -36.37
CA GLY A 25 -3.65 26.22 -36.01
C GLY A 25 -3.75 27.38 -35.01
N GLY A 26 -2.73 27.50 -34.16
CA GLY A 26 -2.51 28.64 -33.27
C GLY A 26 -1.03 28.77 -32.93
N ALA A 27 -0.37 29.77 -33.49
CA ALA A 27 1.04 30.09 -33.27
C ALA A 27 1.28 30.57 -31.83
N ASN A 28 2.34 30.07 -31.18
CA ASN A 28 2.91 30.69 -29.99
C ASN A 28 4.43 30.76 -30.09
N PHE A 29 4.95 31.98 -30.01
CA PHE A 29 6.37 32.33 -30.00
C PHE A 29 7.10 31.61 -28.87
N SER A 30 7.99 30.67 -29.21
CA SER A 30 8.95 30.10 -28.25
C SER A 30 10.26 30.89 -28.27
N ASN A 31 10.72 31.27 -27.10
CA ASN A 31 11.99 31.96 -26.89
C ASN A 31 13.12 30.97 -27.25
N SER A 32 13.74 31.13 -28.42
CA SER A 32 14.69 30.17 -29.03
C SER A 32 15.91 29.84 -28.16
N LYS A 33 16.19 30.67 -27.15
CA LYS A 33 17.25 30.46 -26.15
C LYS A 33 16.87 29.39 -25.12
N THR A 34 15.61 29.27 -24.74
CA THR A 34 15.11 28.28 -23.78
C THR A 34 15.04 26.89 -24.42
N ALA A 35 14.57 26.81 -25.67
CA ALA A 35 14.54 25.55 -26.44
C ALA A 35 15.93 24.96 -26.66
N ARG A 36 16.95 25.82 -26.87
CA ARG A 36 18.35 25.39 -27.05
C ARG A 36 19.00 24.89 -25.74
N ILE A 37 18.62 25.46 -24.60
CA ILE A 37 19.05 24.98 -23.28
C ILE A 37 18.38 23.63 -22.96
N HIS A 38 17.09 23.46 -23.30
CA HIS A 38 16.40 22.19 -23.14
C HIS A 38 17.03 21.07 -23.99
N SER A 39 17.36 21.34 -25.26
CA SER A 39 18.00 20.31 -26.10
C SER A 39 19.42 19.95 -25.64
N GLU A 40 20.19 20.90 -25.08
CA GLU A 40 21.51 20.60 -24.50
C GLU A 40 21.41 19.77 -23.21
N VAL A 41 20.39 20.00 -22.38
CA VAL A 41 20.15 19.21 -21.16
C VAL A 41 19.72 17.78 -21.50
N ASP A 42 18.79 17.62 -22.45
CA ASP A 42 18.31 16.29 -22.86
C ASP A 42 19.42 15.46 -23.52
N ASN A 43 20.27 16.11 -24.33
CA ASN A 43 21.43 15.46 -24.95
C ASN A 43 22.47 15.04 -23.89
N THR A 44 22.67 15.87 -22.85
CA THR A 44 23.57 15.56 -21.73
C THR A 44 23.05 14.37 -20.90
N ILE A 45 21.75 14.32 -20.64
CA ILE A 45 21.11 13.20 -19.91
C ILE A 45 21.19 11.90 -20.72
N SER A 46 21.00 11.97 -22.05
CA SER A 46 21.17 10.80 -22.93
C SER A 46 22.59 10.25 -22.91
N ILE A 47 23.59 11.15 -22.99
CA ILE A 47 25.02 10.76 -22.93
C ILE A 47 25.36 10.14 -21.57
N MET A 48 24.81 10.67 -20.47
CA MET A 48 25.00 10.08 -19.13
C MET A 48 24.38 8.69 -19.02
N ARG A 49 23.16 8.50 -19.54
CA ARG A 49 22.47 7.21 -19.56
C ARG A 49 23.25 6.16 -20.36
N ASP A 50 23.77 6.53 -21.53
CA ASP A 50 24.57 5.64 -22.38
C ASP A 50 25.92 5.26 -21.74
N ASN A 51 26.53 6.18 -20.99
CA ASN A 51 27.79 5.91 -20.29
C ASN A 51 27.59 5.01 -19.06
N ILE A 52 26.48 5.15 -18.34
CA ILE A 52 26.11 4.26 -17.23
C ILE A 52 25.87 2.84 -17.76
N ASN A 53 25.10 2.70 -18.85
CA ASN A 53 24.82 1.40 -19.47
C ASN A 53 26.10 0.72 -19.99
N LYS A 54 27.05 1.47 -20.55
CA LYS A 54 28.36 0.93 -20.98
C LYS A 54 29.25 0.53 -19.79
N ALA A 55 29.19 1.24 -18.67
CA ALA A 55 29.93 0.91 -17.45
C ALA A 55 29.41 -0.37 -16.77
N ASP A 56 28.09 -0.58 -16.77
CA ASP A 56 27.48 -1.80 -16.25
C ASP A 56 27.75 -3.02 -17.13
N PHE A 57 27.80 -2.85 -18.45
CA PHE A 57 28.18 -3.91 -19.39
C PHE A 57 29.64 -4.38 -19.20
N GLN A 58 30.56 -3.46 -18.88
CA GLN A 58 31.96 -3.80 -18.58
C GLN A 58 32.16 -4.46 -17.21
N ARG A 59 31.26 -4.21 -16.24
CA ARG A 59 31.25 -4.87 -14.92
C ARG A 59 30.79 -6.32 -15.00
N ALA A 60 29.84 -6.63 -15.88
CA ALA A 60 29.33 -7.99 -16.09
C ALA A 60 30.38 -8.97 -16.67
N TRP A 61 31.43 -8.47 -17.31
CA TRP A 61 32.53 -9.27 -17.89
C TRP A 61 33.72 -9.54 -16.97
N ARG A 62 33.66 -9.12 -15.69
CA ARG A 62 34.71 -9.41 -14.69
C ARG A 62 34.16 -10.24 -13.53
N LYS A 63 33.91 -11.52 -13.77
CA LYS A 63 33.91 -12.54 -12.69
C LYS A 63 35.23 -13.32 -12.74
N PRO A 64 35.99 -13.43 -11.63
CA PRO A 64 36.99 -14.47 -11.51
C PRO A 64 36.29 -15.81 -11.20
N GLN A 65 36.56 -16.85 -12.01
CA GLN A 65 36.23 -18.22 -11.64
C GLN A 65 37.09 -18.63 -10.44
N GLN A 66 36.47 -19.12 -9.36
CA GLN A 66 37.18 -19.82 -8.28
C GLN A 66 37.39 -21.30 -8.66
N PRO A 67 38.56 -21.89 -8.39
CA PRO A 67 38.78 -23.31 -8.62
C PRO A 67 38.34 -24.15 -7.41
N SER A 68 37.63 -25.23 -7.70
CA SER A 68 37.37 -26.35 -6.79
C SER A 68 38.66 -27.13 -6.52
N GLY A 69 38.97 -27.39 -5.25
CA GLY A 69 40.04 -28.29 -4.85
C GLY A 69 39.52 -29.42 -3.97
N GLN A 70 39.62 -30.66 -4.46
CA GLN A 70 39.99 -31.83 -3.67
C GLN A 70 40.66 -32.87 -4.61
N ASP A 71 41.93 -33.10 -4.30
CA ASP A 71 42.79 -34.27 -4.50
C ASP A 71 42.76 -35.11 -5.79
N CYS A 72 43.89 -35.09 -6.50
CA CYS A 72 44.66 -36.32 -6.78
C CYS A 72 46.10 -36.02 -7.22
N HIS A 73 46.98 -36.94 -6.81
CA HIS A 73 48.44 -36.91 -6.88
C HIS A 73 49.06 -36.90 -8.30
N HIS A 74 50.38 -36.62 -8.31
CA HIS A 74 51.44 -37.10 -9.21
C HIS A 74 52.09 -36.12 -10.23
N TRP A 75 53.35 -35.79 -9.91
CA TRP A 75 54.58 -35.81 -10.73
C TRP A 75 54.91 -34.76 -11.83
N HIS A 76 55.96 -34.00 -11.50
CA HIS A 76 57.22 -33.75 -12.25
C HIS A 76 57.29 -32.91 -13.56
N ARG A 77 58.14 -31.86 -13.44
CA ARG A 77 59.19 -31.35 -14.35
C ARG A 77 58.93 -31.32 -15.88
N HIS A 78 59.04 -30.13 -16.48
CA HIS A 78 60.30 -29.63 -17.08
C HIS A 78 60.13 -28.22 -17.70
N ARG A 79 61.19 -27.41 -17.61
CA ARG A 79 61.38 -26.11 -18.27
C ARG A 79 61.97 -26.27 -19.68
N HIS A 80 61.75 -25.23 -20.50
CA HIS A 80 62.57 -24.61 -21.58
C HIS A 80 61.90 -24.54 -22.97
N PRO A 81 62.29 -23.59 -23.88
CA PRO A 81 62.10 -22.14 -23.78
C PRO A 81 61.61 -21.45 -25.09
N ALA A 82 61.31 -20.16 -24.94
CA ALA A 82 61.11 -19.04 -25.89
C ALA A 82 61.39 -19.20 -27.41
N LEU A 83 60.49 -18.58 -28.21
CA LEU A 83 60.86 -17.80 -29.40
C LEU A 83 59.96 -16.54 -29.53
N ARG A 84 60.62 -15.40 -29.70
CA ARG A 84 60.08 -14.02 -29.83
C ARG A 84 59.56 -13.78 -31.25
N TYR A 85 58.53 -12.94 -31.40
CA TYR A 85 58.47 -11.96 -32.50
C TYR A 85 57.81 -10.65 -32.03
N HIS A 86 58.48 -9.53 -32.36
CA HIS A 86 58.07 -8.15 -32.10
C HIS A 86 57.24 -7.61 -33.27
N HIS A 87 56.22 -6.79 -32.99
CA HIS A 87 55.90 -5.65 -33.86
C HIS A 87 55.38 -4.46 -33.02
N PRO A 88 55.95 -3.24 -33.17
CA PRO A 88 55.58 -2.07 -32.38
C PRO A 88 54.80 -1.05 -33.22
N HIS A 89 53.48 -0.91 -33.07
CA HIS A 89 52.73 0.27 -33.56
C HIS A 89 51.31 0.35 -32.93
N ARG A 90 51.21 0.43 -31.59
CA ARG A 90 49.91 0.67 -30.92
C ARG A 90 49.97 1.28 -29.51
N ARG A 91 51.07 1.94 -29.12
CA ARG A 91 51.22 2.52 -27.77
C ARG A 91 51.15 4.05 -27.67
N GLN A 92 51.19 4.81 -28.77
CA GLN A 92 51.19 6.28 -28.68
C GLN A 92 49.79 6.91 -28.74
N THR A 93 48.79 6.27 -29.35
CA THR A 93 47.43 6.81 -29.45
C THR A 93 46.57 6.57 -28.20
N LEU A 94 46.81 5.49 -27.44
CA LEU A 94 46.06 5.21 -26.21
C LEU A 94 46.46 6.12 -25.04
N SER A 95 47.73 6.54 -24.94
CA SER A 95 48.20 7.43 -23.87
C SER A 95 47.58 8.85 -23.94
N ALA A 96 47.45 9.40 -25.16
CA ALA A 96 46.88 10.73 -25.38
C ALA A 96 45.36 10.78 -25.15
N ILE A 97 44.63 9.72 -25.52
CA ILE A 97 43.17 9.61 -25.31
C ILE A 97 42.86 9.46 -23.82
N THR A 98 43.66 8.69 -23.09
CA THR A 98 43.46 8.49 -21.64
C THR A 98 43.74 9.77 -20.85
N LYS A 99 44.77 10.55 -21.24
CA LYS A 99 45.10 11.82 -20.59
C LYS A 99 44.03 12.90 -20.83
N ARG A 100 43.55 13.04 -22.06
CA ARG A 100 42.44 13.96 -22.39
C ARG A 100 41.15 13.64 -21.62
N ASN A 101 40.83 12.36 -21.44
CA ASN A 101 39.63 11.96 -20.69
C ASN A 101 39.76 12.23 -19.19
N ILE A 102 40.96 12.06 -18.60
CA ILE A 102 41.22 12.39 -17.19
C ILE A 102 41.15 13.91 -16.97
N ASP A 103 41.71 14.70 -17.88
CA ASP A 103 41.66 16.17 -17.79
C ASP A 103 40.23 16.70 -17.96
N LEU A 104 39.43 16.08 -18.83
CA LEU A 104 38.02 16.42 -19.03
C LEU A 104 37.16 16.10 -17.79
N VAL A 105 37.37 14.93 -17.18
CA VAL A 105 36.68 14.52 -15.95
C VAL A 105 37.09 15.42 -14.78
N SER A 106 38.37 15.78 -14.66
CA SER A 106 38.85 16.73 -13.65
C SER A 106 38.25 18.13 -13.84
N ALA A 107 38.17 18.63 -15.08
CA ALA A 107 37.55 19.91 -15.39
C ALA A 107 36.03 19.93 -15.13
N LEU A 108 35.32 18.85 -15.46
CA LEU A 108 33.89 18.69 -15.19
C LEU A 108 33.61 18.61 -13.69
N THR A 109 34.45 17.88 -12.94
CA THR A 109 34.31 17.76 -11.47
C THR A 109 34.56 19.12 -10.79
N LYS A 110 35.56 19.88 -11.24
CA LYS A 110 35.81 21.25 -10.74
C LYS A 110 34.65 22.20 -11.04
N ARG A 111 34.04 22.11 -12.23
CA ARG A 111 32.85 22.90 -12.59
C ARG A 111 31.62 22.50 -11.77
N LEU A 112 31.43 21.20 -11.52
CA LEU A 112 30.30 20.71 -10.73
C LEU A 112 30.41 21.17 -9.26
N VAL A 113 31.61 21.11 -8.68
CA VAL A 113 31.88 21.62 -7.33
C VAL A 113 31.67 23.13 -7.25
N LEU A 114 32.13 23.90 -8.25
CA LEU A 114 31.93 25.35 -8.30
C LEU A 114 30.44 25.73 -8.42
N VAL A 115 29.68 24.99 -9.24
CA VAL A 115 28.22 25.17 -9.38
C VAL A 115 27.50 24.81 -8.07
N CYS A 116 27.90 23.73 -7.39
CA CYS A 116 27.36 23.38 -6.07
C CYS A 116 27.69 24.45 -5.02
N CYS A 117 28.89 25.01 -5.00
CA CYS A 117 29.26 26.10 -4.09
C CYS A 117 28.46 27.38 -4.36
N LEU A 118 28.26 27.74 -5.63
CA LEU A 118 27.48 28.93 -6.03
C LEU A 118 25.97 28.76 -5.78
N LEU A 119 25.45 27.53 -5.82
CA LEU A 119 24.04 27.23 -5.52
C LEU A 119 23.76 27.14 -4.01
N LEU A 120 24.77 26.77 -3.20
CA LEU A 120 24.61 26.61 -1.75
C LEU A 120 24.84 27.90 -0.95
N TYR A 121 25.60 28.86 -1.48
CA TYR A 121 25.93 30.11 -0.78
C TYR A 121 25.47 31.33 -1.58
N ASN A 122 24.19 31.69 -1.44
CA ASN A 122 23.63 32.91 -2.02
C ASN A 122 23.59 34.02 -0.95
N THR A 123 24.77 34.49 -0.54
CA THR A 123 24.93 35.68 0.31
C THR A 123 25.96 36.63 -0.30
N PRO A 124 25.70 37.94 -0.39
CA PRO A 124 26.57 38.87 -1.08
C PRO A 124 27.66 39.38 -0.14
N TYR A 125 28.57 38.53 0.34
CA TYR A 125 29.81 38.98 0.97
C TYR A 125 30.93 37.95 0.77
N ASP A 126 32.09 38.46 0.33
CA ASP A 126 33.42 37.85 0.29
C ASP A 126 33.77 36.81 -0.79
N ALA A 127 33.77 37.28 -2.04
CA ALA A 127 34.58 36.69 -3.12
C ALA A 127 36.11 36.91 -2.98
N HIS A 128 36.58 37.56 -1.91
CA HIS A 128 38.00 37.91 -1.73
C HIS A 128 38.83 36.96 -0.84
N VAL A 129 38.22 35.97 -0.19
CA VAL A 129 38.95 35.06 0.72
C VAL A 129 39.51 33.81 0.00
N PHE A 130 38.90 33.37 -1.10
CA PHE A 130 39.36 32.16 -1.83
C PHE A 130 40.53 32.38 -2.80
N ALA A 131 40.94 33.63 -3.04
CA ALA A 131 42.01 33.94 -3.99
C ALA A 131 43.45 33.89 -3.41
N LYS A 132 43.64 33.55 -2.13
CA LYS A 132 44.96 33.66 -1.45
C LYS A 132 45.60 32.38 -0.90
N HIS A 133 45.04 31.18 -1.10
CA HIS A 133 45.67 29.94 -0.62
C HIS A 133 45.66 28.80 -1.65
N PRO A 134 46.77 28.59 -2.40
CA PRO A 134 46.87 27.52 -3.41
C PRO A 134 47.01 26.09 -2.84
N PHE A 135 47.24 25.93 -1.53
CA PHE A 135 47.65 24.63 -0.95
C PHE A 135 46.50 23.74 -0.44
N MET A 136 45.25 24.19 -0.45
CA MET A 136 44.12 23.40 0.09
C MET A 136 43.42 22.49 -0.93
N ILE A 137 43.85 22.49 -2.20
CA ILE A 137 43.23 21.67 -3.26
C ILE A 137 44.00 20.37 -3.53
N ASP A 138 45.33 20.36 -3.36
CA ASP A 138 46.15 19.17 -3.65
C ASP A 138 46.06 18.08 -2.56
N SER A 139 45.67 18.43 -1.34
CA SER A 139 45.52 17.46 -0.23
C SER A 139 44.26 16.58 -0.34
N LEU A 140 43.30 16.93 -1.21
CA LEU A 140 42.06 16.19 -1.42
C LEU A 140 42.10 15.20 -2.61
N ILE A 141 43.19 15.19 -3.38
CA ILE A 141 43.30 14.37 -4.61
C ILE A 141 44.22 13.14 -4.40
N GLY A 142 44.88 13.02 -3.24
CA GLY A 142 45.87 11.96 -2.96
C GLY A 142 45.34 10.64 -2.36
N PHE A 143 44.07 10.52 -1.97
CA PHE A 143 43.55 9.31 -1.32
C PHE A 143 42.43 8.65 -2.14
N GLY A 144 42.70 7.43 -2.62
CA GLY A 144 41.69 6.57 -3.26
C GLY A 144 40.56 6.16 -2.30
N PRO A 145 39.46 5.56 -2.83
CA PRO A 145 38.13 5.53 -2.18
C PRO A 145 37.99 4.60 -0.96
N TYR A 146 39.07 4.06 -0.40
CA TYR A 146 39.04 3.20 0.79
C TYR A 146 40.00 3.72 1.85
N LYS A 147 39.73 4.92 2.40
CA LYS A 147 40.27 5.42 3.70
C LYS A 147 39.75 6.82 4.11
N ALA A 148 38.61 7.27 3.59
CA ALA A 148 38.00 8.56 3.98
C ALA A 148 37.17 8.50 5.28
N ALA A 149 37.15 7.38 6.00
CA ALA A 149 36.37 7.21 7.23
C ALA A 149 37.20 7.33 8.53
N ALA A 150 38.49 7.69 8.47
CA ALA A 150 39.39 7.60 9.64
C ALA A 150 40.14 8.88 10.03
N VAL A 151 39.85 10.06 9.45
CA VAL A 151 40.60 11.31 9.75
C VAL A 151 39.72 12.47 10.25
N LEU A 152 38.46 12.21 10.62
CA LEU A 152 37.58 13.24 11.20
C LEU A 152 37.04 12.83 12.58
N PHE A 153 37.91 12.26 13.42
CA PHE A 153 37.63 12.02 14.84
C PHE A 153 38.89 12.11 15.72
N ILE A 154 39.74 13.12 15.50
CA ILE A 154 40.82 13.49 16.45
C ILE A 154 40.96 15.02 16.46
N HIS A 155 40.11 15.71 17.24
CA HIS A 155 40.45 16.86 18.08
C HIS A 155 39.18 17.49 18.68
N HIS A 156 38.80 17.05 19.88
CA HIS A 156 38.22 17.82 21.00
C HIS A 156 37.31 16.92 21.85
N HIS A 157 37.86 16.25 22.87
CA HIS A 157 37.76 16.72 24.25
C HIS A 157 38.28 15.67 25.23
N HIS A 158 39.12 16.16 26.14
CA HIS A 158 39.65 15.47 27.30
C HIS A 158 38.55 15.00 28.27
N HIS A 159 38.76 13.80 28.82
CA HIS A 159 38.15 13.21 30.03
C HIS A 159 38.47 14.01 31.32
N PRO A 160 37.71 13.86 32.44
CA PRO A 160 37.73 12.67 33.32
C PRO A 160 36.32 12.12 33.67
N ARG A 161 36.05 10.82 33.49
CA ARG A 161 36.15 9.73 34.49
C ARG A 161 35.28 9.93 35.75
N HIS A 162 34.14 9.25 35.78
CA HIS A 162 33.66 8.56 36.99
C HIS A 162 33.16 7.15 36.64
N LEU A 163 33.71 6.20 37.38
CA LEU A 163 33.47 4.75 37.32
C LEU A 163 32.11 4.41 37.92
N LEU A 164 31.27 3.70 37.19
CA LEU A 164 30.24 2.84 37.77
C LEU A 164 30.23 1.50 37.03
N ARG A 165 30.56 0.44 37.77
CA ARG A 165 30.50 -0.97 37.37
C ARG A 165 29.04 -1.40 37.18
N PRO A 166 28.71 -2.30 36.24
CA PRO A 166 27.43 -3.00 36.28
C PRO A 166 27.48 -4.14 37.33
N PRO A 167 26.43 -4.37 38.12
CA PRO A 167 26.32 -5.58 38.92
C PRO A 167 25.83 -6.76 38.06
N PRO A 168 26.08 -8.01 38.52
CA PRO A 168 25.96 -9.21 37.70
C PRO A 168 24.53 -9.76 37.62
N LEU A 169 24.37 -10.59 36.59
CA LEU A 169 23.32 -11.59 36.41
C LEU A 169 23.00 -12.33 37.72
N PHE A 170 21.75 -12.23 38.16
CA PHE A 170 21.17 -13.16 39.13
C PHE A 170 20.49 -14.29 38.37
N VAL A 171 21.07 -15.47 38.52
CA VAL A 171 20.42 -16.77 38.33
C VAL A 171 19.78 -17.09 39.68
N ASP A 172 18.48 -17.35 39.69
CA ASP A 172 17.87 -18.09 40.80
C ASP A 172 17.14 -19.32 40.26
N ASN A 173 17.69 -20.47 40.64
CA ASN A 173 17.03 -21.75 40.68
C ASN A 173 16.05 -21.71 41.86
N HIS A 174 14.78 -22.02 41.62
CA HIS A 174 14.03 -22.77 42.62
C HIS A 174 13.24 -23.91 41.97
N GLN A 175 13.64 -25.09 42.43
CA GLN A 175 13.08 -26.41 42.20
C GLN A 175 11.72 -26.57 42.91
N LEU A 176 10.91 -27.44 42.28
CA LEU A 176 9.97 -28.41 42.87
C LEU A 176 8.66 -27.87 43.50
N ARG A 177 7.55 -28.16 42.82
CA ARG A 177 6.54 -29.09 43.38
C ARG A 177 5.78 -29.79 42.25
N SER A 178 5.89 -31.11 42.29
CA SER A 178 5.08 -32.10 41.61
C SER A 178 3.67 -32.12 42.19
N GLU A 179 2.65 -32.16 41.34
CA GLU A 179 1.39 -32.83 41.68
C GLU A 179 0.85 -33.49 40.41
N SER A 180 0.85 -34.82 40.50
CA SER A 180 0.29 -35.79 39.58
C SER A 180 -1.20 -35.92 39.84
N GLU A 181 -2.05 -35.79 38.83
CA GLU A 181 -3.37 -36.40 38.87
C GLU A 181 -3.74 -37.05 37.53
N SER A 182 -4.31 -38.23 37.71
CA SER A 182 -4.47 -39.34 36.80
C SER A 182 -5.73 -39.25 35.93
N LEU A 183 -5.61 -39.74 34.70
CA LEU A 183 -6.70 -40.16 33.81
C LEU A 183 -7.58 -41.25 34.46
N PRO A 184 -8.81 -41.43 33.95
CA PRO A 184 -9.32 -42.77 33.72
C PRO A 184 -9.62 -43.03 32.24
N LEU A 185 -9.17 -44.21 31.80
CA LEU A 185 -9.56 -44.88 30.57
C LEU A 185 -11.06 -45.23 30.59
N SER A 186 -11.70 -45.22 29.42
CA SER A 186 -12.85 -46.07 29.12
C SER A 186 -12.86 -46.47 27.64
N THR A 187 -12.37 -47.69 27.41
CA THR A 187 -12.93 -48.76 26.57
C THR A 187 -13.26 -48.49 25.10
N VAL A 188 -12.38 -49.01 24.24
CA VAL A 188 -12.61 -49.36 22.83
C VAL A 188 -13.52 -50.59 22.73
N THR A 189 -14.54 -50.56 21.88
CA THR A 189 -15.16 -51.77 21.32
C THR A 189 -15.34 -51.59 19.80
N MET A 190 -14.77 -52.53 19.05
CA MET A 190 -14.82 -52.70 17.59
C MET A 190 -15.86 -53.76 17.23
N ILE A 191 -16.82 -53.49 16.34
CA ILE A 191 -17.54 -54.43 15.44
C ILE A 191 -18.12 -53.57 14.29
N SER A 192 -17.63 -53.58 13.04
CA SER A 192 -17.73 -54.58 11.95
C SER A 192 -19.09 -54.69 11.24
N SER A 193 -19.01 -54.73 9.89
CA SER A 193 -19.98 -55.20 8.87
C SER A 193 -21.07 -54.21 8.42
N SER A 194 -21.56 -54.18 7.17
CA SER A 194 -21.15 -54.70 5.86
C SER A 194 -22.11 -54.08 4.82
N SER A 195 -21.64 -53.93 3.59
CA SER A 195 -22.35 -53.41 2.41
C SER A 195 -23.50 -54.29 1.88
N ARG A 196 -24.36 -53.66 1.04
CA ARG A 196 -25.13 -54.13 -0.15
C ARG A 196 -26.62 -53.76 -0.05
N THR A 197 -27.42 -53.51 -1.09
CA THR A 197 -27.31 -53.18 -2.52
C THR A 197 -28.76 -52.89 -2.99
N MET A 198 -28.90 -51.99 -3.97
CA MET A 198 -30.01 -51.69 -4.91
C MET A 198 -31.28 -52.56 -4.96
N LEU A 199 -32.41 -51.90 -5.32
CA LEU A 199 -33.20 -52.10 -6.58
C LEU A 199 -34.52 -51.29 -6.52
N THR A 200 -34.67 -50.25 -7.35
CA THR A 200 -35.61 -50.12 -8.50
C THR A 200 -37.11 -50.31 -8.24
N ALA A 201 -37.93 -49.31 -8.58
CA ALA A 201 -38.99 -49.44 -9.59
C ALA A 201 -39.67 -48.10 -9.89
N SER A 202 -39.97 -47.94 -11.18
CA SER A 202 -40.61 -46.82 -11.88
C SER A 202 -42.13 -46.97 -11.91
N SER A 203 -42.89 -45.88 -11.89
CA SER A 203 -44.06 -45.74 -12.77
C SER A 203 -44.54 -44.29 -12.92
N ARG A 204 -44.70 -43.89 -14.19
CA ARG A 204 -45.34 -42.68 -14.73
C ARG A 204 -46.84 -42.61 -14.40
N ALA A 205 -47.41 -41.41 -14.25
CA ALA A 205 -48.32 -40.78 -15.25
C ALA A 205 -49.24 -39.67 -14.67
N ARG A 206 -49.03 -38.45 -15.20
CA ARG A 206 -49.96 -37.41 -15.70
C ARG A 206 -51.37 -37.22 -15.09
N LEU A 207 -51.54 -36.02 -14.50
CA LEU A 207 -52.45 -34.90 -14.85
C LEU A 207 -53.99 -35.08 -14.88
N ALA A 208 -54.61 -34.22 -14.06
CA ALA A 208 -55.71 -33.27 -14.37
C ALA A 208 -57.13 -33.52 -13.81
N VAL A 209 -57.48 -32.66 -12.83
CA VAL A 209 -58.73 -31.84 -12.71
C VAL A 209 -59.98 -32.62 -12.23
N ASP A 210 -60.79 -32.22 -11.24
CA ASP A 210 -61.30 -30.90 -10.86
C ASP A 210 -61.82 -30.85 -9.40
N THR A 211 -61.89 -29.62 -8.88
CA THR A 211 -62.69 -29.01 -7.79
C THR A 211 -63.60 -29.84 -6.85
N SER A 212 -63.49 -29.64 -5.52
CA SER A 212 -64.36 -28.70 -4.77
C SER A 212 -64.08 -28.65 -3.26
N ALA A 213 -64.05 -27.41 -2.75
CA ALA A 213 -64.29 -26.86 -1.41
C ALA A 213 -64.34 -27.75 -0.15
N ALA A 214 -63.49 -27.41 0.83
CA ALA A 214 -63.91 -27.02 2.19
C ALA A 214 -62.74 -26.37 2.94
N ALA A 215 -62.89 -25.08 3.27
CA ALA A 215 -61.88 -24.26 3.92
C ALA A 215 -61.80 -24.56 5.44
N GLN A 216 -60.61 -24.92 5.92
CA GLN A 216 -60.26 -24.84 7.34
C GLN A 216 -59.32 -23.66 7.57
N LEU A 217 -59.81 -22.76 8.43
CA LEU A 217 -59.27 -21.45 8.77
C LEU A 217 -57.96 -21.61 9.58
N VAL A 218 -56.80 -21.48 8.92
CA VAL A 218 -55.52 -21.29 9.63
C VAL A 218 -55.39 -19.80 9.95
N ARG A 219 -55.43 -19.50 11.24
CA ARG A 219 -55.28 -18.16 11.83
C ARG A 219 -53.89 -17.60 11.52
N THR A 220 -53.77 -16.82 10.44
CA THR A 220 -52.58 -16.05 10.12
C THR A 220 -52.42 -14.91 11.13
N LYS A 221 -51.28 -14.86 11.83
CA LYS A 221 -50.89 -13.70 12.63
C LYS A 221 -50.58 -12.54 11.67
N PRO A 222 -51.01 -11.29 11.96
CA PRO A 222 -50.86 -10.20 11.01
C PRO A 222 -49.39 -9.79 10.88
N LEU A 223 -48.99 -9.59 9.62
CA LEU A 223 -47.73 -9.00 9.12
C LEU A 223 -47.49 -7.54 9.56
N GLN A 224 -48.10 -7.09 10.65
CA GLN A 224 -47.96 -5.73 11.20
C GLN A 224 -46.82 -5.62 12.24
N ARG A 225 -46.27 -6.73 12.73
CA ARG A 225 -45.25 -6.71 13.79
C ARG A 225 -43.81 -6.49 13.30
N THR A 226 -43.54 -6.60 12.01
CA THR A 226 -42.18 -6.46 11.45
C THR A 226 -41.87 -5.03 11.00
N LEU A 227 -42.88 -4.26 10.57
CA LEU A 227 -42.72 -2.83 10.22
C LEU A 227 -42.74 -1.92 11.46
N ALA A 228 -43.32 -2.38 12.57
CA ALA A 228 -43.41 -1.62 13.82
C ALA A 228 -42.09 -1.51 14.58
N THR A 229 -41.07 -2.31 14.24
CA THR A 229 -39.74 -2.24 14.86
C THR A 229 -38.82 -1.26 14.13
N VAL A 230 -38.99 -1.10 12.81
CA VAL A 230 -38.22 -0.13 11.99
C VAL A 230 -38.69 1.31 12.25
N ALA A 231 -39.98 1.51 12.53
CA ALA A 231 -40.53 2.85 12.81
C ALA A 231 -40.32 3.37 14.25
N LYS A 232 -39.69 2.59 15.15
CA LYS A 232 -39.69 2.91 16.59
C LYS A 232 -38.46 3.62 17.16
N ASN A 233 -37.44 3.92 16.33
CA ASN A 233 -36.19 4.53 16.78
C ASN A 233 -35.88 5.91 16.16
N SER A 234 -36.84 6.59 15.52
CA SER A 234 -36.60 7.87 14.82
C SER A 234 -36.13 9.04 15.70
N ASN A 235 -36.09 8.87 17.03
CA ASN A 235 -35.65 9.91 17.97
C ASN A 235 -34.30 9.62 18.66
N LYS A 236 -33.64 8.49 18.36
CA LYS A 236 -32.29 8.22 18.91
C LYS A 236 -31.22 8.72 17.93
N PRO A 237 -30.21 9.47 18.40
CA PRO A 237 -29.09 9.84 17.54
C PRO A 237 -28.36 8.57 17.05
N PRO A 238 -27.92 8.53 15.78
CA PRO A 238 -27.29 7.35 15.23
C PRO A 238 -25.89 7.14 15.83
N THR A 239 -25.45 5.88 15.86
CA THR A 239 -24.02 5.57 16.03
C THR A 239 -23.32 5.82 14.69
N GLY A 240 -22.41 6.79 14.66
CA GLY A 240 -21.70 7.17 13.44
C GLY A 240 -20.56 6.22 13.11
N ILE A 241 -20.55 5.68 11.90
CA ILE A 241 -19.44 4.89 11.37
C ILE A 241 -18.68 5.74 10.35
N LEU A 242 -17.55 6.31 10.75
CA LEU A 242 -16.74 7.20 9.93
C LEU A 242 -15.72 6.38 9.11
N LEU A 243 -16.02 6.13 7.84
CA LEU A 243 -15.12 5.43 6.91
C LEU A 243 -14.03 6.38 6.42
N MET A 244 -12.79 6.11 6.80
CA MET A 244 -11.64 6.96 6.49
C MET A 244 -10.76 6.36 5.39
N ASN A 245 -10.47 7.15 4.36
CA ASN A 245 -9.57 6.80 3.27
C ASN A 245 -8.86 8.08 2.75
N MET A 246 -7.92 7.97 1.82
CA MET A 246 -7.33 9.14 1.15
C MET A 246 -8.35 9.82 0.23
N GLY A 247 -9.23 9.01 -0.35
CA GLY A 247 -10.18 9.45 -1.37
C GLY A 247 -9.54 9.63 -2.74
N GLY A 248 -10.36 10.02 -3.70
CA GLY A 248 -9.95 10.38 -5.05
C GLY A 248 -10.96 11.37 -5.64
N PRO A 249 -10.55 12.21 -6.59
CA PRO A 249 -11.43 13.17 -7.23
C PRO A 249 -12.57 12.43 -7.94
N SER A 250 -13.81 12.81 -7.66
CA SER A 250 -15.02 12.20 -8.24
C SER A 250 -15.17 12.52 -9.72
N THR A 251 -14.59 13.64 -10.17
CA THR A 251 -14.52 14.05 -11.57
C THR A 251 -13.09 14.30 -12.02
N SER A 252 -12.82 14.14 -13.31
CA SER A 252 -11.54 14.49 -13.95
C SER A 252 -11.39 15.98 -14.24
N THR A 253 -12.16 16.85 -13.56
CA THR A 253 -12.03 18.29 -13.77
C THR A 253 -10.69 18.81 -13.25
N ASN A 254 -10.11 19.79 -13.94
CA ASN A 254 -8.85 20.43 -13.51
C ASN A 254 -8.94 21.00 -12.07
N GLU A 255 -10.11 21.50 -11.69
CA GLU A 255 -10.37 22.02 -10.34
C GLU A 255 -10.28 20.90 -9.31
N GLU A 256 -11.11 19.85 -9.41
CA GLU A 256 -11.17 18.79 -8.40
C GLU A 256 -9.86 17.99 -8.31
N VAL A 257 -9.25 17.67 -9.46
CA VAL A 257 -7.94 17.00 -9.51
C VAL A 257 -6.84 17.91 -8.95
N GLY A 258 -6.86 19.20 -9.29
CA GLY A 258 -5.90 20.17 -8.77
C GLY A 258 -5.98 20.34 -7.26
N ASP A 259 -7.19 20.40 -6.73
CA ASP A 259 -7.50 20.47 -5.31
C ASP A 259 -7.04 19.22 -4.56
N PHE A 260 -7.37 18.04 -5.09
CA PHE A 260 -6.92 16.74 -4.57
C PHE A 260 -5.38 16.68 -4.48
N LEU A 261 -4.68 16.99 -5.58
CA LEU A 261 -3.22 16.99 -5.61
C LEU A 261 -2.63 18.03 -4.67
N SER A 262 -3.24 19.22 -4.60
CA SER A 262 -2.80 20.27 -3.69
C SER A 262 -2.83 19.77 -2.24
N ARG A 263 -3.96 19.22 -1.77
CA ARG A 263 -4.07 18.67 -0.40
C ARG A 263 -3.06 17.54 -0.16
N LEU A 264 -2.90 16.64 -1.12
CA LEU A 264 -1.95 15.53 -1.05
C LEU A 264 -0.50 16.01 -0.89
N PHE A 265 -0.07 16.99 -1.71
CA PHE A 265 1.29 17.53 -1.62
C PHE A 265 1.52 18.45 -0.42
N HIS A 266 0.48 19.01 0.19
CA HIS A 266 0.60 19.78 1.44
C HIS A 266 0.74 18.87 2.67
N ASP A 267 0.37 17.61 2.56
CA ASP A 267 0.44 16.67 3.66
C ASP A 267 1.88 16.21 3.95
N ARG A 268 2.43 16.71 5.05
CA ARG A 268 3.77 16.37 5.57
C ARG A 268 3.88 14.95 6.12
N GLU A 269 2.74 14.28 6.32
CA GLU A 269 2.68 12.91 6.84
C GLU A 269 2.81 11.88 5.72
N LEU A 270 2.51 12.30 4.49
CA LEU A 270 2.70 11.53 3.27
C LEU A 270 4.00 11.94 2.55
N ILE A 271 4.16 13.23 2.24
CA ILE A 271 5.30 13.75 1.45
C ILE A 271 6.00 14.87 2.23
N GLN A 272 7.31 14.71 2.45
CA GLN A 272 8.12 15.76 3.08
C GLN A 272 8.95 16.50 2.03
N LEU A 273 8.58 17.75 1.75
CA LEU A 273 9.27 18.61 0.79
C LEU A 273 9.90 19.81 1.49
N PRO A 274 11.08 20.29 1.04
CA PRO A 274 11.60 21.58 1.49
C PRO A 274 10.65 22.70 1.02
N PHE A 275 10.41 23.71 1.86
CA PHE A 275 9.51 24.84 1.52
C PHE A 275 8.13 24.39 0.99
N GLN A 276 7.54 23.36 1.61
CA GLN A 276 6.35 22.66 1.12
C GLN A 276 5.15 23.58 0.84
N SER A 277 4.94 24.64 1.61
CA SER A 277 3.85 25.62 1.36
C SER A 277 3.96 26.33 0.01
N ARG A 278 5.17 26.40 -0.57
CA ARG A 278 5.42 26.96 -1.91
C ARG A 278 5.56 25.88 -2.97
N LEU A 279 6.21 24.76 -2.65
CA LEU A 279 6.43 23.68 -3.63
C LEU A 279 5.16 22.85 -3.89
N ALA A 280 4.35 22.56 -2.88
CA ALA A 280 3.14 21.78 -3.03
C ALA A 280 2.16 22.35 -4.08
N PRO A 281 1.76 23.63 -4.04
CA PRO A 281 0.83 24.17 -5.04
C PRO A 281 1.46 24.22 -6.44
N LEU A 282 2.77 24.45 -6.55
CA LEU A 282 3.47 24.46 -7.82
C LEU A 282 3.51 23.06 -8.46
N ILE A 283 3.84 22.04 -7.65
CA ILE A 283 3.89 20.64 -8.09
C ILE A 283 2.48 20.17 -8.45
N ALA A 284 1.48 20.46 -7.63
CA ALA A 284 0.08 20.15 -7.91
C ALA A 284 -0.34 20.71 -9.27
N ARG A 285 -0.22 22.04 -9.48
CA ARG A 285 -0.58 22.69 -10.76
C ARG A 285 0.16 22.10 -11.96
N ARG A 286 1.43 21.73 -11.80
CA ARG A 286 2.23 21.13 -12.87
C ARG A 286 1.79 19.69 -13.19
N ARG A 287 1.35 18.93 -12.19
CA ARG A 287 0.94 17.53 -12.36
C ARG A 287 -0.53 17.38 -12.75
N THR A 288 -1.40 18.33 -12.41
CA THR A 288 -2.85 18.27 -12.69
C THR A 288 -3.19 17.82 -14.10
N PRO A 289 -2.63 18.40 -15.20
CA PRO A 289 -3.05 18.01 -16.55
C PRO A 289 -2.78 16.53 -16.86
N LYS A 290 -1.65 16.00 -16.37
CA LYS A 290 -1.32 14.58 -16.54
C LYS A 290 -2.32 13.71 -15.76
N ILE A 291 -2.63 14.07 -14.53
CA ILE A 291 -3.52 13.25 -13.68
C ILE A 291 -4.98 13.32 -14.17
N VAL A 292 -5.40 14.46 -14.74
CA VAL A 292 -6.70 14.59 -15.44
C VAL A 292 -6.81 13.57 -16.58
N ASP A 293 -5.81 13.51 -17.47
CA ASP A 293 -5.78 12.53 -18.58
C ASP A 293 -5.86 11.08 -18.08
N GLN A 294 -5.19 10.77 -16.96
CA GLN A 294 -5.28 9.44 -16.35
C GLN A 294 -6.69 9.13 -15.81
N TYR A 295 -7.35 10.09 -15.17
CA TYR A 295 -8.73 9.92 -14.73
C TYR A 295 -9.72 9.82 -15.89
N GLU A 296 -9.51 10.55 -16.98
CA GLU A 296 -10.34 10.46 -18.19
C GLU A 296 -10.28 9.05 -18.79
N LYS A 297 -9.09 8.44 -18.85
CA LYS A 297 -8.90 7.07 -19.36
C LYS A 297 -9.61 5.98 -18.57
N ILE A 298 -9.97 6.24 -17.31
CA ILE A 298 -10.67 5.27 -16.44
C ILE A 298 -12.15 5.60 -16.21
N GLY A 299 -12.73 6.48 -17.04
CA GLY A 299 -14.16 6.82 -16.97
C GLY A 299 -14.47 8.20 -16.38
N GLY A 300 -13.47 9.08 -16.25
CA GLY A 300 -13.67 10.49 -15.91
C GLY A 300 -13.69 10.81 -14.42
N GLY A 301 -13.17 9.94 -13.56
CA GLY A 301 -13.09 10.17 -12.11
C GLY A 301 -12.78 8.90 -11.31
N SER A 302 -12.48 9.05 -10.02
CA SER A 302 -12.26 7.93 -9.11
C SER A 302 -13.59 7.32 -8.64
N PRO A 303 -13.82 6.00 -8.76
CA PRO A 303 -15.03 5.36 -8.27
C PRO A 303 -15.02 5.14 -6.75
N ILE A 304 -13.95 5.53 -6.04
CA ILE A 304 -13.77 5.23 -4.61
C ILE A 304 -14.91 5.77 -3.74
N LEU A 305 -15.45 6.96 -4.02
CA LEU A 305 -16.56 7.52 -3.25
C LEU A 305 -17.83 6.67 -3.41
N ARG A 306 -18.13 6.25 -4.65
CA ARG A 306 -19.27 5.38 -4.96
C ARG A 306 -19.15 4.05 -4.22
N TRP A 307 -17.98 3.40 -4.29
CA TRP A 307 -17.75 2.12 -3.62
C TRP A 307 -17.84 2.27 -2.10
N THR A 308 -17.20 3.29 -1.53
CA THR A 308 -17.22 3.54 -0.08
C THR A 308 -18.66 3.76 0.43
N ARG A 309 -19.50 4.52 -0.29
CA ARG A 309 -20.91 4.71 0.05
C ARG A 309 -21.73 3.42 -0.07
N THR A 310 -21.47 2.62 -1.12
CA THR A 310 -22.15 1.35 -1.36
C THR A 310 -21.84 0.34 -0.25
N GLN A 311 -20.55 0.14 0.03
CA GLN A 311 -20.05 -0.70 1.12
C GLN A 311 -20.59 -0.21 2.47
N GLY A 312 -20.48 1.09 2.73
CA GLY A 312 -20.93 1.77 3.93
C GLY A 312 -22.40 1.51 4.24
N LYS A 313 -23.27 1.78 3.27
CA LYS A 313 -24.71 1.56 3.42
C LYS A 313 -25.03 0.10 3.72
N ALA A 314 -24.48 -0.83 2.91
CA ALA A 314 -24.75 -2.25 3.07
C ALA A 314 -24.20 -2.79 4.41
N MET A 315 -23.03 -2.33 4.86
CA MET A 315 -22.48 -2.75 6.14
C MET A 315 -23.28 -2.22 7.33
N THR A 316 -23.83 -1.01 7.26
CA THR A 316 -24.64 -0.45 8.36
C THR A 316 -26.00 -1.13 8.48
N GLU A 317 -26.61 -1.54 7.36
CA GLU A 317 -27.84 -2.35 7.37
C GLU A 317 -27.60 -3.69 8.06
N LEU A 318 -26.48 -4.37 7.77
CA LEU A 318 -26.09 -5.60 8.46
C LEU A 318 -25.73 -5.34 9.94
N LEU A 319 -25.10 -4.20 10.24
CA LEU A 319 -24.68 -3.84 11.59
C LEU A 319 -25.88 -3.59 12.51
N ASP A 320 -26.97 -3.02 12.01
CA ASP A 320 -28.23 -2.88 12.74
C ASP A 320 -28.80 -4.24 13.21
N GLU A 321 -28.61 -5.30 12.42
CA GLU A 321 -29.00 -6.66 12.80
C GLU A 321 -28.00 -7.30 13.78
N LEU A 322 -26.71 -7.10 13.54
CA LEU A 322 -25.63 -7.69 14.33
C LEU A 322 -25.44 -7.03 15.70
N HIS A 323 -25.80 -5.75 15.87
CA HIS A 323 -25.60 -5.00 17.10
C HIS A 323 -26.72 -3.96 17.35
N PRO A 324 -27.99 -4.38 17.54
CA PRO A 324 -29.13 -3.47 17.66
C PRO A 324 -29.10 -2.57 18.91
N GLU A 325 -28.26 -2.86 19.89
CA GLU A 325 -28.04 -2.05 21.10
C GLU A 325 -27.50 -0.66 20.75
N THR A 326 -26.76 -0.54 19.65
CA THR A 326 -26.17 0.72 19.16
C THR A 326 -26.85 1.23 17.89
N ALA A 327 -27.88 0.56 17.40
CA ALA A 327 -28.67 1.00 16.26
C ALA A 327 -29.53 2.25 16.60
N PRO A 328 -29.83 3.12 15.61
CA PRO A 328 -29.46 2.99 14.20
C PRO A 328 -27.99 3.33 13.93
N HIS A 329 -27.36 2.62 13.00
CA HIS A 329 -26.02 2.96 12.51
C HIS A 329 -26.12 3.80 11.24
N LYS A 330 -25.32 4.86 11.14
CA LYS A 330 -25.21 5.67 9.92
C LYS A 330 -23.75 5.77 9.49
N VAL A 331 -23.52 5.61 8.19
CA VAL A 331 -22.18 5.75 7.61
C VAL A 331 -21.89 7.20 7.25
N TYR A 332 -20.66 7.62 7.50
CA TYR A 332 -20.08 8.89 7.09
C TYR A 332 -18.77 8.62 6.36
N VAL A 333 -18.45 9.42 5.35
CA VAL A 333 -17.21 9.26 4.59
C VAL A 333 -16.31 10.45 4.92
N ALA A 334 -15.07 10.18 5.36
CA ALA A 334 -14.06 11.20 5.56
C ALA A 334 -12.82 10.87 4.74
N PHE A 335 -12.71 11.52 3.59
CA PHE A 335 -11.53 11.43 2.75
C PHE A 335 -10.48 12.46 3.15
N ARG A 336 -9.21 12.09 2.98
CA ARG A 336 -8.07 12.92 3.40
C ARG A 336 -7.79 14.07 2.43
N TYR A 337 -7.97 13.83 1.13
CA TYR A 337 -7.55 14.75 0.07
C TYR A 337 -8.67 15.07 -0.94
N ALA A 338 -9.68 14.21 -1.05
CA ALA A 338 -10.86 14.43 -1.88
C ALA A 338 -12.10 14.68 -1.02
N ARG A 339 -13.17 15.22 -1.61
CA ARG A 339 -14.44 15.38 -0.90
C ARG A 339 -15.21 14.05 -0.82
N PRO A 340 -16.01 13.82 0.24
CA PRO A 340 -16.16 14.66 1.43
C PRO A 340 -14.93 14.61 2.34
N LEU A 341 -14.46 15.79 2.77
CA LEU A 341 -13.32 15.94 3.68
C LEU A 341 -13.72 15.61 5.13
N THR A 342 -12.73 15.59 6.03
CA THR A 342 -12.97 15.23 7.44
C THR A 342 -13.86 16.25 8.14
N GLU A 343 -13.69 17.53 7.85
CA GLU A 343 -14.54 18.61 8.36
C GLU A 343 -15.98 18.50 7.85
N GLU A 344 -16.19 18.18 6.56
CA GLU A 344 -17.52 18.03 5.97
C GLU A 344 -18.26 16.83 6.57
N ALA A 345 -17.55 15.73 6.85
CA ALA A 345 -18.11 14.58 7.53
C ALA A 345 -18.51 14.88 8.98
N LEU A 346 -17.71 15.67 9.70
CA LEU A 346 -18.02 16.06 11.08
C LEU A 346 -19.19 17.05 11.15
N ASP A 347 -19.34 17.93 10.15
CA ASP A 347 -20.53 18.78 10.01
C ASP A 347 -21.79 17.91 9.83
N GLU A 348 -21.76 16.91 8.94
CA GLU A 348 -22.89 15.98 8.76
C GLU A 348 -23.21 15.20 10.04
N MET A 349 -22.18 14.71 10.75
CA MET A 349 -22.37 14.03 12.04
C MET A 349 -22.98 14.93 13.11
N ALA A 350 -22.63 16.23 13.11
CA ALA A 350 -23.20 17.21 14.02
C ALA A 350 -24.68 17.46 13.72
N GLU A 351 -25.03 17.62 12.45
CA GLU A 351 -26.41 17.82 11.98
C GLU A 351 -27.32 16.64 12.36
N ASP A 352 -26.80 15.41 12.33
CA ASP A 352 -27.54 14.22 12.74
C ASP A 352 -27.56 13.98 14.26
N GLY A 353 -26.88 14.83 15.04
CA GLY A 353 -26.81 14.73 16.50
C GLY A 353 -25.99 13.54 17.00
N VAL A 354 -25.00 13.07 16.25
CA VAL A 354 -24.15 11.94 16.63
C VAL A 354 -23.44 12.22 17.96
N THR A 355 -23.55 11.31 18.92
CA THR A 355 -22.84 11.38 20.21
C THR A 355 -21.80 10.26 20.38
N ARG A 356 -21.83 9.23 19.52
CA ARG A 356 -20.91 8.10 19.51
C ARG A 356 -20.46 7.83 18.09
N ALA A 357 -19.14 7.68 17.90
CA ALA A 357 -18.59 7.38 16.60
C ALA A 357 -17.45 6.36 16.62
N VAL A 358 -17.39 5.56 15.56
CA VAL A 358 -16.29 4.64 15.25
C VAL A 358 -15.53 5.19 14.05
N GLY A 359 -14.28 5.61 14.27
CA GLY A 359 -13.35 5.90 13.19
C GLY A 359 -12.85 4.59 12.59
N PHE A 360 -13.36 4.23 11.41
CA PHE A 360 -13.05 2.96 10.76
C PHE A 360 -12.19 3.18 9.52
N THR A 361 -10.89 2.90 9.66
CA THR A 361 -9.98 2.98 8.51
C THR A 361 -10.39 2.01 7.42
N GLN A 362 -10.35 2.44 6.16
CA GLN A 362 -10.60 1.59 4.99
C GLN A 362 -9.33 0.93 4.45
N TYR A 363 -8.19 1.11 5.13
CA TYR A 363 -6.95 0.40 4.87
C TYR A 363 -6.83 -0.80 5.82
N PRO A 364 -6.87 -2.05 5.32
CA PRO A 364 -6.66 -3.21 6.19
C PRO A 364 -5.30 -3.15 6.89
N GLN A 365 -4.26 -2.69 6.18
CA GLN A 365 -2.91 -2.57 6.70
C GLN A 365 -2.62 -1.12 7.12
N TYR A 366 -2.21 -0.91 8.37
CA TYR A 366 -1.87 0.41 8.88
C TYR A 366 -0.57 0.93 8.25
N SER A 367 -0.60 2.16 7.75
CA SER A 367 0.61 2.97 7.54
C SER A 367 0.46 4.33 8.23
N CYS A 368 1.56 4.90 8.70
CA CYS A 368 1.57 6.28 9.16
C CYS A 368 1.23 7.29 8.07
N SER A 369 1.42 6.93 6.80
CA SER A 369 1.15 7.81 5.66
C SER A 369 -0.28 7.67 5.12
N THR A 370 -1.06 6.68 5.59
CA THR A 370 -2.47 6.48 5.24
C THR A 370 -3.36 6.65 6.48
N THR A 371 -3.68 5.56 7.18
CA THR A 371 -4.47 5.57 8.42
C THR A 371 -3.93 6.60 9.42
N GLY A 372 -2.61 6.67 9.61
CA GLY A 372 -2.01 7.63 10.52
C GLY A 372 -2.25 9.10 10.13
N SER A 373 -2.27 9.42 8.84
CA SER A 373 -2.58 10.77 8.34
C SER A 373 -4.07 11.10 8.52
N ASN A 374 -4.96 10.17 8.15
CA ASN A 374 -6.41 10.32 8.39
C ASN A 374 -6.72 10.57 9.88
N LEU A 375 -6.13 9.78 10.76
CA LEU A 375 -6.36 9.91 12.20
C LEU A 375 -5.77 11.18 12.80
N ASN A 376 -4.62 11.65 12.31
CA ASN A 376 -4.06 12.92 12.76
C ASN A 376 -4.92 14.10 12.28
N GLU A 377 -5.50 14.02 11.07
CA GLU A 377 -6.43 15.05 10.59
C GLU A 377 -7.74 15.05 11.39
N LEU A 378 -8.31 13.88 11.66
CA LEU A 378 -9.47 13.74 12.55
C LEU A 378 -9.19 14.35 13.94
N TYR A 379 -8.04 14.04 14.53
CA TYR A 379 -7.63 14.63 15.81
C TYR A 379 -7.54 16.16 15.74
N ARG A 380 -6.85 16.70 14.72
CA ARG A 380 -6.72 18.16 14.51
C ARG A 380 -8.08 18.83 14.39
N GLU A 381 -8.98 18.26 13.60
CA GLU A 381 -10.30 18.84 13.38
C GLU A 381 -11.16 18.78 14.65
N ILE A 382 -11.10 17.68 15.41
CA ILE A 382 -11.75 17.61 16.73
C ILE A 382 -11.19 18.70 17.67
N GLN A 383 -9.86 18.92 17.72
CA GLN A 383 -9.29 19.97 18.57
C GLN A 383 -9.75 21.37 18.11
N ARG A 384 -9.72 21.66 16.80
CA ARG A 384 -10.21 22.93 16.24
C ARG A 384 -11.67 23.19 16.59
N ARG A 385 -12.50 22.14 16.63
CA ARG A 385 -13.92 22.22 17.03
C ARG A 385 -14.08 22.44 18.54
N LYS A 386 -13.29 21.76 19.37
CA LYS A 386 -13.25 22.00 20.83
C LYS A 386 -12.90 23.45 21.15
N GLU A 387 -11.90 24.02 20.48
CA GLU A 387 -11.48 25.42 20.65
C GLU A 387 -12.58 26.43 20.33
N ARG A 388 -13.48 26.11 19.39
CA ARG A 388 -14.61 26.96 18.99
C ARG A 388 -15.90 26.68 19.76
N GLY A 389 -15.90 25.73 20.68
CA GLY A 389 -17.08 25.35 21.48
C GLY A 389 -18.17 24.66 20.66
N ALA A 390 -17.82 23.94 19.60
CA ALA A 390 -18.79 23.26 18.74
C ALA A 390 -19.45 22.05 19.46
N PRO A 391 -20.77 21.82 19.32
CA PRO A 391 -21.50 20.80 20.09
C PRO A 391 -21.02 19.36 19.81
N GLU A 392 -20.62 19.06 18.58
CA GLU A 392 -20.09 17.76 18.13
C GLU A 392 -18.67 17.47 18.62
N ALA A 393 -18.01 18.44 19.24
CA ALA A 393 -16.67 18.27 19.78
C ALA A 393 -16.59 17.22 20.91
N ASN A 394 -17.74 16.80 21.44
CA ASN A 394 -17.89 15.83 22.52
C ASN A 394 -18.36 14.43 22.07
N ILE A 395 -18.28 14.12 20.76
CA ILE A 395 -18.50 12.75 20.28
C ILE A 395 -17.56 11.78 21.03
N SER A 396 -18.11 10.69 21.56
CA SER A 396 -17.32 9.60 22.13
C SER A 396 -16.75 8.75 20.98
N TRP A 397 -15.42 8.80 20.82
CA TRP A 397 -14.71 8.15 19.72
C TRP A 397 -14.10 6.82 20.14
N SER A 398 -14.18 5.85 19.24
CA SER A 398 -13.35 4.65 19.23
C SER A 398 -12.83 4.39 17.81
N LEU A 399 -11.75 3.63 17.65
CA LEU A 399 -11.08 3.42 16.37
C LEU A 399 -10.92 1.95 16.03
N ILE A 400 -11.21 1.64 14.77
CA ILE A 400 -10.76 0.42 14.10
C ILE A 400 -9.63 0.88 13.18
N ASP A 401 -8.39 0.80 13.68
CA ASP A 401 -7.22 1.39 13.03
C ASP A 401 -6.44 0.45 12.09
N ARG A 402 -6.74 -0.85 12.13
CA ARG A 402 -6.17 -1.87 11.22
C ARG A 402 -7.03 -3.12 11.25
N TRP A 403 -6.91 -3.97 10.24
CA TRP A 403 -7.64 -5.23 10.10
C TRP A 403 -7.02 -6.22 9.06
N PRO A 404 -5.69 -6.39 9.00
CA PRO A 404 -5.00 -7.07 7.88
C PRO A 404 -5.34 -8.55 7.71
N THR A 405 -5.73 -9.25 8.77
CA THR A 405 -5.91 -10.72 8.77
C THR A 405 -7.33 -11.15 9.13
N HIS A 406 -8.31 -10.25 9.00
CA HIS A 406 -9.70 -10.62 9.28
C HIS A 406 -10.13 -11.81 8.39
N PRO A 407 -10.71 -12.90 8.93
CA PRO A 407 -10.99 -14.11 8.17
C PRO A 407 -11.82 -13.88 6.90
N LEU A 408 -12.84 -13.00 6.99
CA LEU A 408 -13.68 -12.68 5.83
C LEU A 408 -13.00 -11.75 4.82
N LEU A 409 -12.01 -10.94 5.23
CA LEU A 409 -11.18 -10.20 4.28
C LEU A 409 -10.32 -11.17 3.47
N VAL A 410 -9.68 -12.11 4.17
CA VAL A 410 -8.86 -13.16 3.57
C VAL A 410 -9.70 -14.01 2.61
N GLU A 411 -10.93 -14.35 3.02
CA GLU A 411 -11.88 -15.06 2.18
C GLU A 411 -12.28 -14.26 0.93
N ALA A 412 -12.62 -12.97 1.07
CA ALA A 412 -12.96 -12.13 -0.06
C ALA A 412 -11.82 -12.05 -1.10
N PHE A 413 -10.57 -11.86 -0.65
CA PHE A 413 -9.41 -11.93 -1.56
C PHE A 413 -9.25 -13.31 -2.20
N THR A 414 -9.44 -14.39 -1.43
CA THR A 414 -9.38 -15.77 -1.93
C THR A 414 -10.43 -15.98 -3.03
N ASN A 415 -11.66 -15.49 -2.84
CA ASN A 415 -12.74 -15.57 -3.82
C ASN A 415 -12.35 -14.86 -5.13
N ARG A 416 -11.82 -13.64 -5.05
CA ARG A 416 -11.38 -12.87 -6.22
C ARG A 416 -10.23 -13.55 -6.96
N ILE A 417 -9.26 -14.12 -6.24
CA ILE A 417 -8.13 -14.85 -6.83
C ILE A 417 -8.61 -16.15 -7.50
N GLN A 418 -9.48 -16.91 -6.83
CA GLN A 418 -10.01 -18.17 -7.34
C GLN A 418 -10.81 -17.94 -8.62
N ALA A 419 -11.63 -16.88 -8.67
CA ALA A 419 -12.37 -16.50 -9.87
C ALA A 419 -11.45 -16.29 -11.08
N VAL A 420 -10.29 -15.64 -10.90
CA VAL A 420 -9.30 -15.47 -11.99
C VAL A 420 -8.62 -16.79 -12.33
N LEU A 421 -8.20 -17.58 -11.33
CA LEU A 421 -7.59 -18.89 -11.55
C LEU A 421 -8.50 -19.83 -12.35
N ASP A 422 -9.81 -19.78 -12.11
CA ASP A 422 -10.79 -20.61 -12.81
C ASP A 422 -10.93 -20.25 -14.30
N THR A 423 -10.52 -19.04 -14.70
CA THR A 423 -10.42 -18.66 -16.12
C THR A 423 -9.23 -19.27 -16.86
N TYR A 424 -8.28 -19.89 -16.14
CA TYR A 424 -7.18 -20.63 -16.76
C TYR A 424 -7.54 -22.10 -16.99
N PRO A 425 -7.03 -22.72 -18.07
CA PRO A 425 -7.08 -24.17 -18.25
C PRO A 425 -6.46 -24.91 -17.06
N GLU A 426 -7.06 -26.05 -16.70
CA GLU A 426 -6.69 -26.83 -15.50
C GLU A 426 -5.20 -27.19 -15.48
N GLU A 427 -4.62 -27.51 -16.65
CA GLU A 427 -3.22 -27.90 -16.80
C GLU A 427 -2.20 -26.77 -16.57
N LYS A 428 -2.66 -25.51 -16.66
CA LYS A 428 -1.85 -24.30 -16.41
C LYS A 428 -2.14 -23.65 -15.06
N ARG A 429 -3.39 -23.77 -14.56
CA ARG A 429 -3.93 -23.04 -13.40
C ARG A 429 -2.99 -23.00 -12.20
N ASN A 430 -2.48 -24.15 -11.76
CA ASN A 430 -1.63 -24.24 -10.55
C ASN A 430 -0.19 -23.74 -10.76
N LYS A 431 0.20 -23.42 -12.00
CA LYS A 431 1.54 -22.92 -12.34
C LYS A 431 1.60 -21.40 -12.49
N VAL A 432 0.43 -20.74 -12.55
CA VAL A 432 0.35 -19.29 -12.75
C VAL A 432 0.86 -18.59 -11.48
N PRO A 433 1.93 -17.77 -11.55
CA PRO A 433 2.40 -17.01 -10.42
C PRO A 433 1.44 -15.88 -10.05
N ILE A 434 1.26 -15.70 -8.74
CA ILE A 434 0.43 -14.63 -8.16
C ILE A 434 1.33 -13.49 -7.67
N LEU A 435 1.06 -12.29 -8.17
CA LEU A 435 1.74 -11.04 -7.89
C LEU A 435 0.86 -10.20 -6.97
N PHE A 436 1.11 -10.24 -5.66
CA PHE A 436 0.43 -9.37 -4.71
C PHE A 436 1.05 -7.98 -4.78
N SER A 437 0.37 -7.04 -5.42
CA SER A 437 0.81 -5.66 -5.60
C SER A 437 0.22 -4.76 -4.53
N ALA A 438 1.09 -4.05 -3.82
CA ALA A 438 0.75 -3.07 -2.80
C ALA A 438 1.44 -1.73 -3.12
N HIS A 439 0.91 -0.60 -2.65
CA HIS A 439 1.57 0.70 -2.88
C HIS A 439 2.93 0.74 -2.17
N SER A 440 3.98 1.18 -2.86
CA SER A 440 5.31 1.24 -2.25
C SER A 440 5.41 2.36 -1.21
N LEU A 441 6.42 2.28 -0.34
CA LEU A 441 6.78 3.35 0.59
C LEU A 441 8.26 3.73 0.41
N PRO A 442 8.62 5.01 0.56
CA PRO A 442 10.02 5.41 0.65
C PRO A 442 10.73 4.68 1.79
N MET A 443 11.97 4.23 1.56
CA MET A 443 12.75 3.49 2.56
C MET A 443 12.99 4.28 3.86
N GLN A 444 12.94 5.62 3.79
CA GLN A 444 13.02 6.47 4.99
C GLN A 444 11.78 6.32 5.89
N ILE A 445 10.61 6.05 5.32
CA ILE A 445 9.39 5.75 6.09
C ILE A 445 9.47 4.33 6.65
N VAL A 446 9.89 3.36 5.83
CA VAL A 446 10.00 1.96 6.24
C VAL A 446 11.08 1.77 7.31
N SER A 447 12.35 1.94 6.95
CA SER A 447 13.49 1.64 7.82
C SER A 447 13.90 2.81 8.71
N GLY A 448 13.73 4.05 8.25
CA GLY A 448 14.10 5.24 9.03
C GLY A 448 13.11 5.52 10.17
N ARG A 449 11.80 5.47 9.87
CA ARG A 449 10.75 5.73 10.85
C ARG A 449 10.29 4.46 11.57
N GLY A 450 10.21 3.31 10.89
CA GLY A 450 9.70 2.05 11.42
C GLY A 450 8.20 1.89 11.21
N ASP A 451 7.74 2.08 9.96
CA ASP A 451 6.34 1.95 9.59
C ASP A 451 5.88 0.46 9.59
N PRO A 452 4.71 0.12 10.15
CA PRO A 452 4.27 -1.28 10.28
C PRO A 452 3.71 -1.87 8.98
N TYR A 453 3.41 -1.03 7.97
CA TYR A 453 2.72 -1.43 6.75
C TYR A 453 3.32 -2.65 6.03
N PRO A 454 4.65 -2.76 5.80
CA PRO A 454 5.19 -3.89 5.07
C PRO A 454 4.95 -5.24 5.77
N ALA A 455 5.01 -5.26 7.10
CA ALA A 455 4.77 -6.47 7.87
C ALA A 455 3.27 -6.86 7.85
N GLU A 456 2.37 -5.88 7.91
CA GLU A 456 0.92 -6.13 7.85
C GLU A 456 0.46 -6.58 6.45
N VAL A 457 1.06 -6.05 5.38
CA VAL A 457 0.85 -6.55 4.00
C VAL A 457 1.32 -7.99 3.88
N ALA A 458 2.53 -8.30 4.37
CA ALA A 458 3.05 -9.66 4.35
C ALA A 458 2.17 -10.63 5.15
N ALA A 459 1.61 -10.20 6.28
CA ALA A 459 0.66 -10.99 7.08
C ALA A 459 -0.65 -11.27 6.33
N THR A 460 -1.19 -10.26 5.64
CA THR A 460 -2.39 -10.41 4.78
C THR A 460 -2.13 -11.46 3.69
N VAL A 461 -1.01 -11.33 2.98
CA VAL A 461 -0.63 -12.24 1.89
C VAL A 461 -0.43 -13.66 2.41
N ALA A 462 0.26 -13.84 3.54
CA ALA A 462 0.45 -15.15 4.15
C ALA A 462 -0.88 -15.80 4.53
N ALA A 463 -1.83 -15.03 5.06
CA ALA A 463 -3.17 -15.54 5.40
C ALA A 463 -3.96 -15.95 4.15
N VAL A 464 -3.93 -15.15 3.08
CA VAL A 464 -4.55 -15.48 1.78
C VAL A 464 -3.94 -16.73 1.17
N MET A 465 -2.62 -16.82 1.11
CA MET A 465 -1.94 -18.01 0.55
C MET A 465 -2.17 -19.26 1.40
N THR A 466 -2.30 -19.12 2.72
CA THR A 466 -2.69 -20.22 3.60
C THR A 466 -4.10 -20.72 3.27
N ARG A 467 -5.06 -19.81 3.06
CA ARG A 467 -6.44 -20.18 2.68
C ARG A 467 -6.51 -20.82 1.29
N LEU A 468 -5.67 -20.37 0.36
CA LEU A 468 -5.45 -21.00 -0.96
C LEU A 468 -4.64 -22.31 -0.90
N LYS A 469 -4.24 -22.77 0.29
CA LYS A 469 -3.44 -23.98 0.51
C LYS A 469 -2.13 -24.00 -0.29
N TRP A 470 -1.54 -22.82 -0.49
CA TRP A 470 -0.29 -22.65 -1.24
C TRP A 470 -0.36 -23.24 -2.67
N SER A 471 -1.53 -23.19 -3.31
CA SER A 471 -1.78 -23.82 -4.62
C SER A 471 -0.91 -23.28 -5.76
N ASN A 472 -0.41 -22.05 -5.62
CA ASN A 472 0.32 -21.32 -6.65
C ASN A 472 1.57 -20.65 -6.07
N PRO A 473 2.64 -20.48 -6.87
CA PRO A 473 3.78 -19.66 -6.47
C PRO A 473 3.36 -18.19 -6.38
N TYR A 474 3.97 -17.43 -5.48
CA TYR A 474 3.62 -16.02 -5.30
C TYR A 474 4.79 -15.12 -4.92
N ARG A 475 4.62 -13.81 -5.11
CA ARG A 475 5.50 -12.75 -4.60
C ARG A 475 4.68 -11.56 -4.11
N VAL A 476 5.20 -10.88 -3.10
CA VAL A 476 4.76 -9.54 -2.69
C VAL A 476 5.64 -8.52 -3.42
N THR A 477 5.01 -7.57 -4.10
CA THR A 477 5.69 -6.51 -4.85
C THR A 477 5.04 -5.17 -4.58
N TRP A 478 5.75 -4.12 -4.94
CA TRP A 478 5.38 -2.76 -4.60
C TRP A 478 5.26 -1.91 -5.86
N GLN A 479 4.15 -1.18 -6.02
CA GLN A 479 3.89 -0.32 -7.17
C GLN A 479 4.05 1.17 -6.83
N SER A 480 3.88 2.00 -7.87
CA SER A 480 3.76 3.46 -7.75
C SER A 480 4.98 4.18 -7.13
N GLN A 481 6.20 3.67 -7.33
CA GLN A 481 7.41 4.41 -6.97
C GLN A 481 7.47 5.75 -7.71
N VAL A 482 7.63 6.85 -6.96
CA VAL A 482 7.80 8.20 -7.54
C VAL A 482 9.09 8.86 -7.09
N GLY A 483 9.78 9.47 -8.07
CA GLY A 483 11.01 10.24 -7.82
C GLY A 483 12.26 9.39 -7.58
N PRO A 484 13.40 10.05 -7.30
CA PRO A 484 14.72 9.42 -7.30
C PRO A 484 15.11 8.77 -5.95
N ALA A 485 14.28 8.89 -4.92
CA ALA A 485 14.57 8.32 -3.61
C ALA A 485 14.55 6.78 -3.66
N ALA A 486 15.10 6.13 -2.63
CA ALA A 486 14.99 4.67 -2.49
C ALA A 486 13.60 4.30 -1.96
N TRP A 487 12.97 3.32 -2.61
CA TRP A 487 11.64 2.79 -2.27
C TRP A 487 11.70 1.32 -1.93
N LEU A 488 10.71 0.85 -1.19
CA LEU A 488 10.54 -0.56 -0.88
C LEU A 488 10.32 -1.36 -2.16
N GLY A 489 11.12 -2.41 -2.35
CA GLY A 489 11.08 -3.27 -3.53
C GLY A 489 10.83 -4.75 -3.17
N PRO A 490 10.71 -5.62 -4.18
CA PRO A 490 10.88 -5.33 -5.62
C PRO A 490 9.68 -4.56 -6.23
N GLN A 491 9.94 -3.81 -7.31
CA GLN A 491 8.89 -3.09 -8.03
C GLN A 491 7.99 -4.08 -8.82
N THR A 492 6.69 -3.79 -8.87
CA THR A 492 5.70 -4.64 -9.58
C THR A 492 6.05 -4.79 -11.07
N SER A 493 6.38 -3.68 -11.75
CA SER A 493 6.83 -3.66 -13.15
C SER A 493 8.11 -4.48 -13.36
N ASP A 494 9.16 -4.21 -12.59
CA ASP A 494 10.44 -4.95 -12.67
C ASP A 494 10.27 -6.46 -12.42
N THR A 495 9.28 -6.85 -11.59
CA THR A 495 8.98 -8.26 -11.32
C THR A 495 8.38 -8.93 -12.55
N ILE A 496 7.44 -8.29 -13.25
CA ILE A 496 6.90 -8.76 -14.54
C ILE A 496 8.03 -8.94 -15.56
N LYS A 497 8.89 -7.93 -15.72
CA LYS A 497 10.09 -8.01 -16.59
C LYS A 497 11.00 -9.18 -16.21
N GLY A 498 11.22 -9.37 -14.90
CA GLY A 498 12.05 -10.43 -14.35
C GLY A 498 11.47 -11.82 -14.60
N TRP A 499 10.17 -11.99 -14.45
CA TRP A 499 9.46 -13.25 -14.72
C TRP A 499 9.42 -13.58 -16.21
N ALA A 500 9.26 -12.60 -17.08
CA ALA A 500 9.30 -12.81 -18.53
C ALA A 500 10.65 -13.39 -18.96
N LYS A 501 11.75 -12.85 -18.44
CA LYS A 501 13.12 -13.35 -18.68
C LYS A 501 13.34 -14.77 -18.15
N GLN A 502 12.59 -15.17 -17.12
CA GLN A 502 12.62 -16.53 -16.56
C GLN A 502 11.69 -17.50 -17.31
N GLY A 503 10.96 -17.02 -18.33
CA GLY A 503 10.11 -17.86 -19.17
C GLY A 503 8.66 -17.98 -18.70
N HIS A 504 8.24 -17.22 -17.67
CA HIS A 504 6.82 -17.14 -17.33
C HIS A 504 6.04 -16.46 -18.47
N LYS A 505 4.85 -17.00 -18.75
CA LYS A 505 3.94 -16.52 -19.81
C LYS A 505 2.61 -16.02 -19.30
N ASP A 506 2.29 -16.33 -18.05
CA ASP A 506 1.04 -15.97 -17.40
C ASP A 506 1.38 -15.41 -16.02
N ALA A 507 0.61 -14.44 -15.55
CA ALA A 507 0.66 -13.95 -14.18
C ALA A 507 -0.71 -13.42 -13.74
N ILE A 508 -1.00 -13.51 -12.44
CA ILE A 508 -2.16 -12.85 -11.83
C ILE A 508 -1.65 -11.70 -10.96
N VAL A 509 -2.19 -10.50 -11.12
CA VAL A 509 -1.93 -9.38 -10.21
C VAL A 509 -3.09 -9.17 -9.26
N VAL A 510 -2.79 -9.02 -7.97
CA VAL A 510 -3.78 -8.86 -6.89
C VAL A 510 -3.53 -7.53 -6.17
N PRO A 511 -4.47 -6.57 -6.21
CA PRO A 511 -4.38 -5.33 -5.44
C PRO A 511 -4.63 -5.63 -3.95
N ILE A 512 -3.59 -6.01 -3.21
CA ILE A 512 -3.75 -6.60 -1.86
C ILE A 512 -3.94 -5.58 -0.74
N ALA A 513 -3.58 -4.31 -1.00
CA ALA A 513 -3.57 -3.24 -0.01
C ALA A 513 -4.67 -2.18 -0.22
N PHE A 514 -5.59 -2.42 -1.15
CA PHE A 514 -6.73 -1.57 -1.43
C PHE A 514 -7.99 -2.41 -1.64
N THR A 515 -9.12 -1.88 -1.19
CA THR A 515 -10.39 -2.62 -1.13
C THR A 515 -11.32 -2.29 -2.30
N SER A 516 -11.12 -1.15 -2.96
CA SER A 516 -11.99 -0.67 -4.02
C SER A 516 -11.16 -0.25 -5.22
N ASP A 517 -11.75 -0.28 -6.41
CA ASP A 517 -11.10 0.28 -7.59
C ASP A 517 -10.84 1.79 -7.44
N HIS A 518 -9.69 2.22 -7.97
CA HIS A 518 -9.15 3.57 -7.92
C HIS A 518 -8.05 3.68 -8.99
N ILE A 519 -7.38 4.83 -9.10
CA ILE A 519 -6.44 5.09 -10.20
C ILE A 519 -5.27 4.09 -10.22
N GLU A 520 -4.81 3.63 -9.05
CA GLU A 520 -3.75 2.64 -8.91
C GLU A 520 -4.13 1.24 -9.40
N THR A 521 -5.43 0.94 -9.56
CA THR A 521 -5.89 -0.31 -10.18
C THR A 521 -6.29 -0.10 -11.63
N LEU A 522 -7.23 0.82 -11.89
CA LEU A 522 -7.85 0.99 -13.21
C LEU A 522 -6.90 1.60 -14.24
N TYR A 523 -5.91 2.39 -13.80
CA TYR A 523 -4.95 3.01 -14.71
C TYR A 523 -3.58 2.32 -14.59
N GLU A 524 -2.99 2.29 -13.39
CA GLU A 524 -1.62 1.74 -13.26
C GLU A 524 -1.55 0.23 -13.53
N ILE A 525 -2.54 -0.56 -13.12
CA ILE A 525 -2.54 -2.00 -13.38
C ILE A 525 -3.19 -2.31 -14.73
N ASP A 526 -4.44 -1.88 -14.94
CA ASP A 526 -5.23 -2.30 -16.11
C ASP A 526 -4.79 -1.66 -17.43
N ILE A 527 -4.00 -0.59 -17.37
CA ILE A 527 -3.42 0.05 -18.57
C ILE A 527 -1.90 -0.10 -18.53
N GLU A 528 -1.19 0.59 -17.64
CA GLU A 528 0.28 0.67 -17.73
C GLU A 528 0.98 -0.69 -17.52
N LEU A 529 0.58 -1.45 -16.49
CA LEU A 529 1.19 -2.77 -16.23
C LEU A 529 0.75 -3.83 -17.24
N GLN A 530 -0.48 -3.76 -17.75
CA GLN A 530 -0.96 -4.64 -18.82
C GLN A 530 -0.15 -4.44 -20.11
N GLU A 531 0.04 -3.18 -20.52
CA GLU A 531 0.89 -2.83 -21.67
C GLU A 531 2.32 -3.36 -21.48
N GLU A 532 2.92 -3.12 -20.30
CA GLU A 532 4.27 -3.62 -20.00
C GLU A 532 4.36 -5.16 -19.99
N ALA A 533 3.32 -5.84 -19.49
CA ALA A 533 3.27 -7.30 -19.49
C ALA A 533 3.18 -7.84 -20.94
N GLU A 534 2.36 -7.22 -21.78
CA GLU A 534 2.21 -7.59 -23.19
C GLU A 534 3.51 -7.39 -23.98
N GLU A 535 4.21 -6.27 -23.78
CA GLU A 535 5.53 -5.99 -24.37
C GLU A 535 6.57 -7.08 -24.04
N HIS A 536 6.42 -7.72 -22.88
CA HIS A 536 7.29 -8.80 -22.41
C HIS A 536 6.72 -10.20 -22.63
N GLY A 537 5.58 -10.32 -23.31
CA GLY A 537 4.96 -11.60 -23.67
C GLY A 537 4.37 -12.36 -22.48
N ILE A 538 3.89 -11.64 -21.46
CA ILE A 538 3.14 -12.16 -20.33
C ILE A 538 1.66 -11.79 -20.50
N THR A 539 0.79 -12.79 -20.46
CA THR A 539 -0.64 -12.58 -20.26
C THR A 539 -0.91 -12.31 -18.77
N LEU A 540 -1.15 -11.05 -18.45
CA LEU A 540 -1.46 -10.61 -17.09
C LEU A 540 -2.98 -10.55 -16.90
N LYS A 541 -3.47 -11.13 -15.81
CA LYS A 541 -4.88 -10.98 -15.38
C LYS A 541 -4.93 -10.33 -14.01
N ARG A 542 -5.78 -9.33 -13.84
CA ARG A 542 -6.00 -8.71 -12.52
C ARG A 542 -7.13 -9.42 -11.79
N ALA A 543 -6.92 -9.70 -10.50
CA ALA A 543 -8.03 -10.03 -9.59
C ALA A 543 -8.83 -8.76 -9.29
N GLU A 544 -10.14 -8.83 -9.50
CA GLU A 544 -11.03 -7.69 -9.24
C GLU A 544 -10.83 -7.16 -7.82
N SER A 545 -10.95 -5.85 -7.66
CA SER A 545 -10.99 -5.22 -6.35
C SER A 545 -12.18 -5.75 -5.53
N LEU A 546 -12.14 -5.61 -4.20
CA LEU A 546 -13.22 -6.14 -3.37
C LEU A 546 -14.54 -5.44 -3.70
N ASN A 547 -14.56 -4.11 -3.92
CA ASN A 547 -15.74 -3.36 -4.38
C ASN A 547 -17.00 -3.76 -3.58
N ASP A 548 -18.00 -4.36 -4.21
CA ASP A 548 -19.25 -4.84 -3.60
C ASP A 548 -19.26 -6.33 -3.25
N GLU A 549 -18.08 -6.96 -3.10
CA GLU A 549 -17.99 -8.38 -2.74
C GLU A 549 -18.74 -8.63 -1.41
N PRO A 550 -19.75 -9.53 -1.39
CA PRO A 550 -20.63 -9.67 -0.23
C PRO A 550 -19.92 -10.15 1.05
N THR A 551 -18.88 -10.97 0.90
CA THR A 551 -18.05 -11.46 2.02
C THR A 551 -17.26 -10.31 2.65
N PHE A 552 -16.77 -9.36 1.83
CA PHE A 552 -16.09 -8.16 2.26
C PHE A 552 -17.03 -7.18 3.00
N ILE A 553 -18.23 -6.95 2.47
CA ILE A 553 -19.25 -6.13 3.16
C ILE A 553 -19.59 -6.74 4.53
N ARG A 554 -19.76 -8.07 4.59
CA ARG A 554 -19.94 -8.79 5.86
C ARG A 554 -18.72 -8.65 6.77
N ALA A 555 -17.49 -8.67 6.23
CA ALA A 555 -16.28 -8.45 7.00
C ALA A 555 -16.32 -7.09 7.71
N MET A 556 -16.67 -6.01 7.01
CA MET A 556 -16.78 -4.67 7.59
C MET A 556 -17.80 -4.62 8.73
N ALA A 557 -18.97 -5.24 8.53
CA ALA A 557 -20.02 -5.31 9.55
C ALA A 557 -19.59 -6.14 10.77
N GLU A 558 -18.98 -7.31 10.58
CA GLU A 558 -18.52 -8.17 11.68
C GLU A 558 -17.34 -7.55 12.47
N ILE A 559 -16.42 -6.87 11.78
CA ILE A 559 -15.35 -6.11 12.42
C ILE A 559 -15.95 -5.02 13.32
N CYS A 560 -16.89 -4.23 12.78
CA CYS A 560 -17.52 -3.15 13.53
C CYS A 560 -18.36 -3.65 14.71
N ALA A 561 -19.14 -4.74 14.52
CA ALA A 561 -19.92 -5.34 15.58
C ALA A 561 -19.03 -5.92 16.70
N SER A 562 -17.92 -6.58 16.35
CA SER A 562 -16.93 -7.07 17.34
C SER A 562 -16.32 -5.94 18.15
N HIS A 563 -15.97 -4.84 17.48
CA HIS A 563 -15.41 -3.64 18.08
C HIS A 563 -16.39 -2.99 19.06
N LEU A 564 -17.63 -2.75 18.63
CA LEU A 564 -18.68 -2.18 19.47
C LEU A 564 -18.99 -3.07 20.68
N SER A 565 -19.03 -4.39 20.48
CA SER A 565 -19.23 -5.33 21.59
C SER A 565 -18.13 -5.22 22.65
N ALA A 566 -16.88 -5.05 22.21
CA ALA A 566 -15.73 -4.89 23.10
C ALA A 566 -15.73 -3.54 23.83
N VAL A 567 -16.16 -2.47 23.16
CA VAL A 567 -16.27 -1.13 23.77
C VAL A 567 -17.41 -1.07 24.79
N GLU A 568 -18.58 -1.63 24.46
CA GLU A 568 -19.78 -1.57 25.31
C GLU A 568 -19.84 -2.71 26.34
N GLY A 569 -18.94 -3.70 26.27
CA GLY A 569 -18.96 -4.86 27.15
C GLY A 569 -20.15 -5.79 26.92
N THR A 570 -20.72 -5.81 25.71
CA THR A 570 -21.87 -6.62 25.35
C THR A 570 -21.44 -7.98 24.76
N PRO A 571 -22.26 -9.04 24.89
CA PRO A 571 -21.98 -10.32 24.24
C PRO A 571 -21.98 -10.18 22.71
N SER A 572 -20.92 -10.66 22.05
CA SER A 572 -20.87 -10.68 20.59
C SER A 572 -21.89 -11.66 20.01
N ARG A 573 -22.67 -11.20 19.03
CA ARG A 573 -23.60 -12.03 18.24
C ARG A 573 -22.93 -12.75 17.06
N ILE A 574 -21.62 -12.59 16.90
CA ILE A 574 -20.85 -13.26 15.84
C ILE A 574 -20.51 -14.69 16.31
N PRO A 575 -20.75 -15.72 15.48
CA PRO A 575 -20.51 -17.12 15.83
C PRO A 575 -19.07 -17.43 16.27
N ASP A 576 -18.94 -18.36 17.22
CA ASP A 576 -17.71 -18.70 17.98
C ASP A 576 -16.57 -19.29 17.15
N GLU A 577 -16.85 -19.97 16.02
CA GLU A 577 -15.83 -20.71 15.25
C GLU A 577 -14.75 -19.81 14.60
N ARG A 578 -14.92 -18.49 14.63
CA ARG A 578 -13.92 -17.50 14.15
C ARG A 578 -13.17 -16.80 15.28
N ARG A 579 -13.44 -17.16 16.55
CA ARG A 579 -12.83 -16.55 17.75
C ARG A 579 -11.46 -17.14 18.07
N GLY A 580 -10.49 -16.88 17.21
CA GLY A 580 -9.12 -16.68 17.71
C GLY A 580 -9.09 -15.46 18.65
N GLU A 581 -7.95 -15.14 19.27
CA GLU A 581 -7.76 -13.84 19.94
C GLU A 581 -8.15 -12.71 18.96
N ASN A 582 -9.38 -12.18 19.11
CA ASN A 582 -9.97 -11.35 18.08
C ASN A 582 -9.33 -9.96 18.20
N VAL A 583 -8.34 -9.70 17.33
CA VAL A 583 -7.54 -8.47 17.30
C VAL A 583 -8.41 -7.21 17.18
N TRP A 584 -9.66 -7.37 16.73
CA TRP A 584 -10.65 -6.30 16.55
C TRP A 584 -11.57 -6.10 17.77
N SER A 585 -11.38 -6.90 18.82
CA SER A 585 -12.09 -6.82 20.11
C SER A 585 -11.18 -6.26 21.23
N GLN A 586 -10.32 -5.30 20.88
CA GLN A 586 -9.29 -4.77 21.78
C GLN A 586 -9.73 -3.54 22.59
N GLY A 587 -11.02 -3.23 22.59
CA GLY A 587 -11.60 -2.06 23.23
C GLY A 587 -11.61 -0.85 22.29
N TYR A 588 -11.27 0.34 22.81
CA TYR A 588 -11.39 1.59 22.06
C TYR A 588 -10.45 1.72 20.86
N THR A 589 -9.29 1.06 20.86
CA THR A 589 -8.31 1.07 19.76
C THR A 589 -7.53 -0.24 19.77
N SER A 590 -6.78 -0.56 18.71
CA SER A 590 -5.86 -1.70 18.76
C SER A 590 -4.69 -1.46 19.73
N LYS A 591 -4.10 -2.52 20.28
CA LYS A 591 -2.88 -2.44 21.10
C LYS A 591 -1.71 -1.81 20.35
N GLN A 592 -1.58 -2.11 19.05
CA GLN A 592 -0.56 -1.51 18.20
C GLN A 592 -0.78 -0.02 18.00
N MET A 593 -2.02 0.48 18.12
CA MET A 593 -2.29 1.90 18.01
C MET A 593 -1.59 2.70 19.09
N LEU A 594 -1.36 2.14 20.28
CA LEU A 594 -0.67 2.84 21.37
C LEU A 594 0.84 2.93 21.16
N LEU A 595 1.41 2.13 20.25
CA LEU A 595 2.83 2.15 19.93
C LEU A 595 3.12 3.13 18.79
N ARG A 596 4.02 4.08 19.04
CA ARG A 596 4.57 4.97 17.98
C ARG A 596 5.70 4.27 17.26
N CYS A 597 5.89 4.61 15.98
CA CYS A 597 7.08 4.16 15.26
C CYS A 597 8.35 4.60 16.01
N PRO A 598 9.39 3.74 16.09
CA PRO A 598 10.62 4.05 16.82
C PRO A 598 11.30 5.36 16.41
N GLY A 599 11.27 5.70 15.11
CA GLY A 599 11.83 6.94 14.56
C GLY A 599 10.80 8.06 14.34
N CYS A 600 9.67 8.04 15.04
CA CYS A 600 8.60 9.02 14.82
C CYS A 600 8.99 10.43 15.32
N VAL A 601 9.09 11.39 14.38
CA VAL A 601 9.38 12.81 14.68
C VAL A 601 8.14 13.71 14.72
N ASN A 602 6.96 13.18 14.38
CA ASN A 602 5.71 13.96 14.35
C ASN A 602 5.04 13.95 15.72
N ALA A 603 5.02 15.10 16.41
CA ALA A 603 4.42 15.25 17.74
C ALA A 603 2.93 14.91 17.77
N VAL A 604 2.20 15.23 16.69
CA VAL A 604 0.75 14.98 16.58
C VAL A 604 0.44 13.48 16.75
N CYS A 605 1.30 12.59 16.26
CA CYS A 605 1.11 11.15 16.44
C CYS A 605 1.07 10.73 17.93
N GLY A 606 1.79 11.43 18.81
CA GLY A 606 1.77 11.14 20.25
C GLY A 606 0.49 11.64 20.91
N GLU A 607 0.10 12.88 20.60
CA GLU A 607 -1.12 13.49 21.12
C GLU A 607 -2.38 12.75 20.65
N GLN A 608 -2.45 12.44 19.36
CA GLN A 608 -3.53 11.70 18.73
C GLN A 608 -3.69 10.31 19.38
N LYS A 609 -2.60 9.57 19.57
CA LYS A 609 -2.65 8.26 20.26
C LYS A 609 -3.12 8.39 21.70
N ALA A 610 -2.65 9.40 22.43
CA ALA A 610 -3.10 9.67 23.79
C ALA A 610 -4.57 10.10 23.86
N PHE A 611 -5.09 10.76 22.83
CA PHE A 611 -6.48 11.18 22.74
C PHE A 611 -7.42 9.97 22.55
N PHE A 612 -7.17 9.13 21.55
CA PHE A 612 -8.01 7.98 21.24
C PHE A 612 -7.74 6.76 22.13
N GLY A 613 -6.55 6.65 22.71
CA GLY A 613 -6.17 5.54 23.58
C GLY A 613 -6.72 5.61 25.01
N ARG A 614 -7.37 6.72 25.40
CA ARG A 614 -8.02 6.84 26.71
C ARG A 614 -9.31 6.02 26.71
N THR A 615 -9.44 5.12 27.67
CA THR A 615 -10.55 4.17 27.84
C THR A 615 -11.87 4.80 28.31
N SER A 616 -11.96 6.12 28.38
CA SER A 616 -13.20 6.86 28.64
C SER A 616 -12.96 8.35 28.36
N GLN A 617 -13.64 8.92 27.36
CA GLN A 617 -13.93 10.37 27.29
C GLN A 617 -15.41 10.56 27.53
#